data_AF-A0A3Q3K2K1-F1
#
_entry.id   AF-A0A3Q3K2K1-F1
#
_cell.length_a   1.000
_cell.length_b   1.000
_cell.length_c   1.000
_cell.angle_alpha   90.00
_cell.angle_beta   90.00
_cell.angle_gamma   90.00
#
_symmetry.space_group_name_H-M   'P 1'
#
loop_
_entity.id
_entity.type
_entity.pdbx_description
1 polymer ?
#
loop_
_entity_poly.entity_id
_entity_poly.type
_entity_poly.pdbx_seq_one_letter_code
_entity_poly.pdbx_strand_id
1 'polypeptide(L)'
;MTQAWCHYRVLRFLILRLQLKMGGIRKGWQVHISVVKGLSSSNVAKITEVYISGVQWLANFKLSFPSSALSACDCSFEHGLCVWMQGGEDELDWLSRSGPTETPNTGPAGDHTTGKGKYIFIKSSPPSVKGNMAQLKSPLLPPAGEKGYCLTFWYHMFGATVGSLRILLQTVWQQSGNQGDEWLLVQSHVTLQKVHQVILEAAVGGEAGDIAIDDISLISGSCLLKPPSPGLIGLLAFSWSEICIIIALMYLL
;
A
#
# COMPACT_ATOMS: atom_id res chain seq x y z
N MET A 1 22.35 -32.95 23.83
CA MET A 1 20.97 -32.53 23.51
C MET A 1 20.53 -33.28 22.26
N THR A 2 19.40 -33.96 22.38
CA THR A 2 18.96 -35.13 21.61
C THR A 2 18.63 -34.83 20.14
N GLN A 3 19.29 -35.52 19.21
CA GLN A 3 18.86 -35.64 17.82
C GLN A 3 17.83 -36.77 17.72
N ALA A 4 16.61 -36.45 17.27
CA ALA A 4 15.61 -37.46 16.96
C ALA A 4 15.81 -37.96 15.53
N TRP A 5 16.05 -39.26 15.37
CA TRP A 5 16.08 -39.95 14.09
C TRP A 5 14.81 -40.78 13.96
N CYS A 6 14.01 -40.53 12.93
CA CYS A 6 12.89 -41.40 12.57
C CYS A 6 13.37 -42.35 11.46
N HIS A 7 13.48 -43.64 11.77
CA HIS A 7 13.74 -44.69 10.78
C HIS A 7 12.41 -45.17 10.19
N TYR A 8 12.24 -45.04 8.88
CA TYR A 8 11.19 -45.74 8.13
C TYR A 8 11.82 -46.70 7.12
N ARG A 9 11.21 -47.89 7.02
CA ARG A 9 11.55 -48.99 6.10
C ARG A 9 11.46 -48.54 4.64
N VAL A 10 12.36 -49.11 3.83
CA VAL A 10 12.62 -48.77 2.43
C VAL A 10 11.43 -49.06 1.51
N LEU A 11 10.88 -48.00 0.94
CA LEU A 11 10.35 -47.95 -0.43
C LEU A 11 10.91 -46.67 -1.06
N ARG A 12 11.29 -46.75 -2.33
CA ARG A 12 12.21 -45.83 -3.02
C ARG A 12 11.71 -44.38 -2.99
N PHE A 13 12.39 -43.49 -2.25
CA PHE A 13 12.09 -42.06 -2.27
C PHE A 13 13.33 -41.22 -2.59
N LEU A 14 13.11 -40.22 -3.46
CA LEU A 14 13.98 -39.09 -3.69
C LEU A 14 14.10 -38.31 -2.37
N ILE A 15 15.31 -38.14 -1.82
CA ILE A 15 15.51 -37.31 -0.63
C ILE A 15 15.84 -35.89 -1.11
N LEU A 16 14.86 -34.99 -1.01
CA LEU A 16 15.07 -33.57 -1.21
C LEU A 16 15.56 -32.96 0.10
N ARG A 17 16.72 -32.29 0.07
CA ARG A 17 17.23 -31.55 1.23
C ARG A 17 16.86 -30.09 1.06
N LEU A 18 15.87 -29.63 1.83
CA LEU A 18 15.56 -28.22 1.93
C LEU A 18 16.51 -27.57 2.95
N GLN A 19 17.17 -26.49 2.57
CA GLN A 19 17.95 -25.66 3.49
C GLN A 19 17.44 -24.23 3.37
N LEU A 20 16.83 -23.74 4.45
CA LEU A 20 16.44 -22.34 4.57
C LEU A 20 17.62 -21.59 5.19
N LYS A 21 18.27 -20.72 4.42
CA LYS A 21 19.33 -19.85 4.92
C LYS A 21 18.75 -18.46 5.15
N MET A 22 18.69 -18.03 6.40
CA MET A 22 18.31 -16.65 6.71
C MET A 22 19.44 -15.71 6.27
N GLY A 23 19.20 -14.95 5.20
CA GLY A 23 19.99 -13.76 4.89
C GLY A 23 19.46 -12.60 5.71
N GLY A 24 20.34 -11.81 6.33
CA GLY A 24 19.92 -10.61 7.07
C GLY A 24 19.04 -9.68 6.23
N ILE A 25 18.32 -8.78 6.92
CA ILE A 25 17.15 -7.97 6.51
C ILE A 25 17.18 -7.39 5.08
N ARG A 26 18.35 -7.20 4.46
CA ARG A 26 18.51 -6.62 3.12
C ARG A 26 18.67 -7.62 1.96
N LYS A 27 18.78 -8.93 2.21
CA LYS A 27 19.18 -9.90 1.16
C LYS A 27 18.06 -10.82 0.65
N GLY A 28 16.84 -10.71 1.19
CA GLY A 28 15.72 -11.56 0.81
C GLY A 28 15.91 -13.04 1.17
N TRP A 29 14.85 -13.83 0.99
CA TRP A 29 14.89 -15.27 1.21
C TRP A 29 15.47 -15.96 -0.02
N GLN A 30 16.45 -16.85 0.17
CA GLN A 30 16.92 -17.74 -0.88
C GLN A 30 16.55 -19.17 -0.51
N VAL A 31 15.68 -19.80 -1.31
CA VAL A 31 15.33 -21.22 -1.16
C VAL A 31 16.26 -22.01 -2.07
N HIS A 32 17.19 -22.75 -1.47
CA HIS A 32 18.09 -23.62 -2.20
C HIS A 32 17.53 -25.04 -2.15
N ILE A 33 17.14 -25.57 -3.32
CA ILE A 33 16.66 -26.94 -3.45
C ILE A 33 17.77 -27.77 -4.09
N SER A 34 18.35 -28.69 -3.31
CA SER A 34 19.41 -29.58 -3.78
C SER A 34 18.88 -31.00 -3.88
N VAL A 35 19.03 -31.63 -5.05
CA VAL A 35 18.73 -33.07 -5.22
C VAL A 35 19.94 -33.86 -4.73
N VAL A 36 19.77 -34.67 -3.69
CA VAL A 36 20.82 -35.57 -3.21
C VAL A 36 20.79 -36.83 -4.08
N LYS A 37 21.86 -37.09 -4.86
CA LYS A 37 21.96 -38.27 -5.72
C LYS A 37 21.85 -39.56 -4.91
N GLY A 38 20.88 -40.40 -5.27
CA GLY A 38 20.68 -41.74 -4.72
C GLY A 38 20.20 -42.77 -5.75
N LEU A 39 20.50 -42.58 -7.04
CA LEU A 39 20.18 -43.55 -8.09
C LEU A 39 21.37 -43.70 -9.04
N SER A 40 21.85 -44.93 -9.22
CA SER A 40 22.86 -45.29 -10.20
C SER A 40 22.31 -45.08 -11.62
N SER A 41 23.23 -44.71 -12.52
CA SER A 41 23.04 -44.44 -13.94
C SER A 41 22.17 -45.45 -14.68
N SER A 42 20.98 -45.02 -15.14
CA SER A 42 20.45 -45.31 -16.48
C SER A 42 19.03 -44.76 -16.73
N ASN A 43 18.22 -44.46 -15.70
CA ASN A 43 16.80 -44.10 -15.90
C ASN A 43 16.30 -42.91 -15.08
N VAL A 44 17.03 -41.78 -15.05
CA VAL A 44 16.43 -40.52 -14.56
C VAL A 44 15.63 -39.92 -15.71
N ALA A 45 14.35 -40.30 -15.81
CA ALA A 45 13.39 -39.56 -16.63
C ALA A 45 13.49 -38.07 -16.26
N LYS A 46 13.58 -37.20 -17.27
CA LYS A 46 13.65 -35.74 -17.11
C LYS A 46 12.62 -35.29 -16.06
N ILE A 47 13.10 -34.75 -14.95
CA ILE A 47 12.24 -34.04 -14.01
C ILE A 47 11.83 -32.75 -14.72
N THR A 48 10.58 -32.65 -15.14
CA THR A 48 10.06 -31.49 -15.86
C THR A 48 9.42 -30.46 -14.94
N GLU A 49 8.84 -30.87 -13.81
CA GLU A 49 8.24 -29.96 -12.82
C GLU A 49 8.37 -30.52 -11.39
N VAL A 50 8.47 -29.61 -10.41
CA VAL A 50 8.49 -29.93 -8.97
C VAL A 50 7.33 -29.19 -8.31
N TYR A 51 6.42 -29.92 -7.67
CA TYR A 51 5.32 -29.36 -6.91
C TYR A 51 5.68 -29.32 -5.42
N ILE A 52 5.54 -28.16 -4.80
CA ILE A 52 5.63 -28.01 -3.34
C ILE A 52 4.21 -28.01 -2.79
N SER A 53 3.82 -29.07 -2.09
CA SER A 53 2.58 -29.13 -1.32
C SER A 53 2.89 -29.13 0.18
N GLY A 54 1.96 -28.63 1.00
CA GLY A 54 2.11 -28.64 2.46
C GLY A 54 2.81 -27.43 3.08
N VAL A 55 2.82 -26.28 2.41
CA VAL A 55 3.15 -25.01 3.08
C VAL A 55 2.06 -24.72 4.11
N GLN A 56 2.31 -25.08 5.37
CA GLN A 56 1.45 -24.73 6.49
C GLN A 56 1.94 -23.42 7.11
N TRP A 57 0.99 -22.54 7.40
CA TRP A 57 1.22 -21.36 8.23
C TRP A 57 1.58 -21.83 9.63
N LEU A 58 2.79 -21.52 10.11
CA LEU A 58 3.07 -21.63 11.54
C LEU A 58 2.12 -20.67 12.25
N ALA A 59 1.19 -21.20 13.05
CA ALA A 59 0.15 -20.45 13.76
C ALA A 59 0.68 -19.33 14.67
N ASN A 60 2.00 -19.26 14.88
CA ASN A 60 2.69 -18.30 15.73
C ASN A 60 3.55 -17.29 14.92
N PHE A 61 3.51 -17.33 13.59
CA PHE A 61 4.19 -16.34 12.76
C PHE A 61 3.28 -15.13 12.59
N LYS A 62 3.42 -14.17 13.50
CA LYS A 62 2.80 -12.85 13.39
C LYS A 62 3.51 -12.10 12.27
N LEU A 63 2.95 -12.10 11.05
CA LEU A 63 3.36 -11.17 10.00
C LEU A 63 2.99 -9.75 10.45
N SER A 64 3.91 -9.13 11.17
CA SER A 64 4.00 -7.68 11.16
C SER A 64 4.80 -7.30 9.92
N PHE A 65 4.28 -6.37 9.14
CA PHE A 65 4.98 -5.90 7.95
C PHE A 65 6.19 -5.08 8.38
N PRO A 66 7.36 -5.29 7.74
CA PRO A 66 8.33 -4.21 7.74
C PRO A 66 7.68 -3.02 7.04
N SER A 67 7.84 -1.83 7.62
CA SER A 67 7.32 -0.55 7.09
C SER A 67 7.54 -0.37 5.58
N SER A 68 8.57 -1.03 5.01
CA SER A 68 8.94 -1.00 3.60
C SER A 68 7.90 -1.55 2.63
N ALA A 69 7.00 -2.45 3.07
CA ALA A 69 5.97 -3.02 2.19
C ALA A 69 4.75 -2.10 2.06
N LEU A 70 4.41 -1.37 3.12
CA LEU A 70 3.35 -0.36 3.08
C LEU A 70 3.82 0.89 2.33
N SER A 71 5.05 1.35 2.58
CA SER A 71 5.64 2.47 1.86
C SER A 71 5.83 2.21 0.37
N ALA A 72 5.80 0.95 -0.08
CA ALA A 72 5.80 0.63 -1.51
C ALA A 72 4.49 1.05 -2.21
N CYS A 73 3.42 1.29 -1.44
CA CYS A 73 2.15 1.83 -1.94
C CYS A 73 2.12 3.37 -1.92
N ASP A 74 3.15 4.03 -1.37
CA ASP A 74 3.24 5.48 -1.42
C ASP A 74 3.35 5.93 -2.89
N CYS A 75 2.55 6.92 -3.28
CA CYS A 75 2.49 7.36 -4.67
C CYS A 75 2.10 8.83 -4.79
N SER A 76 3.01 9.62 -5.37
CA SER A 76 2.81 11.04 -5.73
C SER A 76 2.51 11.22 -7.23
N PHE A 77 2.27 10.14 -7.96
CA PHE A 77 1.91 10.13 -9.40
C PHE A 77 2.89 10.77 -10.42
N GLU A 78 4.03 11.31 -9.98
CA GLU A 78 5.07 11.90 -10.84
C GLU A 78 5.56 10.96 -11.96
N HIS A 79 5.63 9.68 -11.64
CA HIS A 79 6.12 8.62 -12.53
C HIS A 79 5.04 7.58 -12.85
N GLY A 80 3.77 8.01 -12.90
CA GLY A 80 2.62 7.16 -13.19
C GLY A 80 1.99 6.57 -11.93
N LEU A 81 1.24 5.47 -12.07
CA LEU A 81 0.42 4.92 -10.98
C LEU A 81 1.22 4.16 -9.89
N CYS A 82 2.56 4.20 -9.93
CA CYS A 82 3.42 3.45 -9.01
C CYS A 82 3.08 1.94 -9.03
N VAL A 83 2.55 1.40 -7.93
CA VAL A 83 2.06 0.02 -7.82
C VAL A 83 0.53 -0.10 -7.88
N TRP A 84 -0.17 1.03 -7.98
CA TRP A 84 -1.63 1.08 -8.08
C TRP A 84 -2.10 0.68 -9.47
N MET A 85 -3.28 0.07 -9.51
CA MET A 85 -3.88 -0.47 -10.72
C MET A 85 -5.23 0.18 -10.97
N GLN A 86 -5.51 0.50 -12.23
CA GLN A 86 -6.85 0.85 -12.69
C GLN A 86 -7.84 -0.29 -12.43
N GLY A 87 -9.09 0.05 -12.15
CA GLY A 87 -10.21 -0.86 -12.37
C GLY A 87 -10.27 -1.30 -13.84
N GLY A 88 -10.86 -2.47 -14.10
CA GLY A 88 -11.06 -2.97 -15.47
C GLY A 88 -12.51 -3.34 -15.76
N GLU A 89 -13.42 -3.11 -14.81
CA GLU A 89 -14.84 -3.47 -14.91
C GLU A 89 -15.75 -2.24 -14.66
N ASP A 90 -15.14 -1.07 -14.51
CA ASP A 90 -15.71 0.26 -14.32
C ASP A 90 -15.74 1.03 -15.65
N GLU A 91 -16.46 2.15 -15.69
CA GLU A 91 -16.72 2.88 -16.93
C GLU A 91 -15.62 3.89 -17.31
N LEU A 92 -14.78 4.28 -16.36
CA LEU A 92 -13.78 5.33 -16.52
C LEU A 92 -12.42 4.92 -15.97
N ASP A 93 -11.38 5.52 -16.55
CA ASP A 93 -10.02 5.44 -16.02
C ASP A 93 -9.61 6.73 -15.29
N TRP A 94 -8.68 6.62 -14.34
CA TRP A 94 -8.01 7.79 -13.78
C TRP A 94 -7.01 8.33 -14.80
N LEU A 95 -7.09 9.62 -15.05
CA LEU A 95 -6.25 10.33 -16.00
C LEU A 95 -5.15 11.07 -15.26
N SER A 96 -3.93 11.03 -15.77
CA SER A 96 -2.82 11.82 -15.22
C SER A 96 -2.81 13.23 -15.82
N ARG A 97 -2.57 14.24 -14.96
CA ARG A 97 -2.50 15.64 -15.40
C ARG A 97 -1.46 16.45 -14.63
N SER A 98 -0.93 17.46 -15.30
CA SER A 98 -0.21 18.59 -14.70
C SER A 98 -0.96 19.88 -15.04
N GLY A 99 -1.08 20.79 -14.08
CA GLY A 99 -1.85 22.03 -14.25
C GLY A 99 -3.37 21.84 -14.17
N PRO A 100 -4.18 22.80 -14.65
CA PRO A 100 -5.63 22.76 -14.53
C PRO A 100 -6.30 21.71 -15.42
N THR A 101 -7.49 21.24 -15.01
CA THR A 101 -8.33 20.37 -15.85
C THR A 101 -8.97 21.14 -17.01
N GLU A 102 -9.49 20.42 -18.01
CA GLU A 102 -10.08 21.02 -19.22
C GLU A 102 -11.39 21.76 -18.96
N THR A 103 -12.15 21.32 -17.95
CA THR A 103 -13.46 21.88 -17.66
C THR A 103 -13.28 23.14 -16.81
N PRO A 104 -13.77 24.32 -17.26
CA PRO A 104 -13.62 25.55 -16.49
C PRO A 104 -14.32 25.46 -15.13
N ASN A 105 -13.73 26.11 -14.11
CA ASN A 105 -14.25 26.15 -12.73
C ASN A 105 -14.43 24.77 -12.09
N THR A 106 -13.57 23.81 -12.42
CA THR A 106 -13.53 22.49 -11.78
C THR A 106 -12.10 22.01 -11.61
N GLY A 107 -11.90 21.04 -10.72
CA GLY A 107 -10.60 20.42 -10.51
C GLY A 107 -9.54 21.39 -9.96
N PRO A 108 -8.34 20.89 -9.67
CA PRO A 108 -7.27 21.70 -9.10
C PRO A 108 -6.51 22.49 -10.17
N ALA A 109 -5.86 23.59 -9.78
CA ALA A 109 -4.95 24.33 -10.65
C ALA A 109 -3.61 23.62 -10.93
N GLY A 110 -3.25 22.62 -10.12
CA GLY A 110 -2.01 21.85 -10.17
C GLY A 110 -1.98 20.74 -9.12
N ASP A 111 -0.92 19.93 -9.09
CA ASP A 111 -0.73 18.87 -8.08
C ASP A 111 -0.64 19.44 -6.65
N HIS A 112 -0.83 18.58 -5.67
CA HIS A 112 -0.76 18.97 -4.26
C HIS A 112 0.69 19.22 -3.82
N THR A 113 1.66 18.41 -4.28
CA THR A 113 3.05 18.48 -3.78
C THR A 113 3.73 19.81 -4.12
N THR A 114 3.67 20.24 -5.38
CA THR A 114 4.44 21.40 -5.88
C THR A 114 3.62 22.47 -6.60
N GLY A 115 2.37 22.16 -6.97
CA GLY A 115 1.55 22.95 -7.89
C GLY A 115 1.95 22.87 -9.38
N LYS A 116 3.00 22.11 -9.72
CA LYS A 116 3.54 21.93 -11.09
C LYS A 116 3.85 20.49 -11.48
N GLY A 117 3.73 19.55 -10.54
CA GLY A 117 3.90 18.11 -10.70
C GLY A 117 2.68 17.45 -11.33
N LYS A 118 2.44 16.21 -10.95
CA LYS A 118 1.35 15.39 -11.48
C LYS A 118 0.42 14.91 -10.38
N TYR A 119 -0.85 14.91 -10.72
CA TYR A 119 -1.91 14.24 -9.97
C TYR A 119 -2.70 13.34 -10.92
N ILE A 120 -3.64 12.57 -10.37
CA ILE A 120 -4.62 11.84 -11.17
C ILE A 120 -6.03 12.35 -10.89
N PHE A 121 -6.90 12.30 -11.88
CA PHE A 121 -8.28 12.77 -11.76
C PHE A 121 -9.24 11.99 -12.65
N ILE A 122 -10.52 12.03 -12.31
CA ILE A 122 -11.60 11.64 -13.23
C ILE A 122 -12.19 12.88 -13.89
N LYS A 123 -12.33 12.81 -15.21
CA LYS A 123 -12.97 13.85 -16.01
C LYS A 123 -14.48 13.66 -15.96
N SER A 124 -15.19 14.71 -15.55
CA SER A 124 -16.63 14.72 -15.41
C SER A 124 -17.39 15.11 -16.69
N SER A 125 -16.73 15.82 -17.61
CA SER A 125 -17.32 16.25 -18.88
C SER A 125 -17.35 15.13 -19.94
N PRO A 126 -18.17 15.27 -21.00
CA PRO A 126 -18.37 14.23 -22.01
C PRO A 126 -17.05 13.65 -22.58
N PRO A 127 -16.99 12.32 -22.82
CA PRO A 127 -18.12 11.38 -22.89
C PRO A 127 -18.59 10.79 -21.55
N SER A 128 -18.01 11.19 -20.42
CA SER A 128 -18.44 10.74 -19.09
C SER A 128 -19.90 11.13 -18.82
N VAL A 129 -20.66 10.22 -18.21
CA VAL A 129 -22.04 10.48 -17.78
C VAL A 129 -22.18 10.32 -16.27
N LYS A 130 -23.19 11.00 -15.69
CA LYS A 130 -23.51 10.89 -14.26
C LYS A 130 -23.65 9.42 -13.85
N GLY A 131 -22.96 9.06 -12.78
CA GLY A 131 -22.94 7.71 -12.24
C GLY A 131 -21.83 6.81 -12.79
N ASN A 132 -21.13 7.20 -13.87
CA ASN A 132 -19.90 6.49 -14.25
C ASN A 132 -18.86 6.57 -13.12
N MET A 133 -18.11 5.49 -12.95
CA MET A 133 -17.14 5.34 -11.88
C MET A 133 -15.76 5.02 -12.43
N ALA A 134 -14.74 5.39 -11.66
CA ALA A 134 -13.37 4.92 -11.82
C ALA A 134 -12.85 4.40 -10.47
N GLN A 135 -12.14 3.29 -10.49
CA GLN A 135 -11.51 2.65 -9.35
C GLN A 135 -10.00 2.68 -9.51
N LEU A 136 -9.30 3.04 -8.42
CA LEU A 136 -7.88 2.85 -8.28
C LEU A 136 -7.62 1.85 -7.14
N LYS A 137 -6.91 0.77 -7.44
CA LYS A 137 -6.75 -0.39 -6.57
C LYS A 137 -5.30 -0.55 -6.16
N SER A 138 -5.05 -0.71 -4.87
CA SER A 138 -3.72 -1.11 -4.39
C SER A 138 -3.39 -2.54 -4.83
N PRO A 139 -2.14 -3.01 -4.71
CA PRO A 139 -1.87 -4.44 -4.64
C PRO A 139 -2.63 -5.10 -3.48
N LEU A 140 -2.67 -6.44 -3.46
CA LEU A 140 -3.18 -7.14 -2.29
C LEU A 140 -2.33 -6.83 -1.07
N LEU A 141 -2.97 -6.23 -0.09
CA LEU A 141 -2.39 -5.94 1.19
C LEU A 141 -2.66 -7.09 2.16
N PRO A 142 -1.67 -7.41 2.98
CA PRO A 142 -1.79 -8.41 4.04
C PRO A 142 -2.68 -7.92 5.21
N PRO A 143 -2.94 -8.77 6.22
CA PRO A 143 -3.50 -8.30 7.48
C PRO A 143 -2.74 -7.08 8.04
N ALA A 144 -3.48 -6.06 8.46
CA ALA A 144 -2.95 -4.78 8.94
C ALA A 144 -2.16 -4.90 10.26
N GLY A 145 -2.25 -6.05 10.94
CA GLY A 145 -1.61 -6.30 12.24
C GLY A 145 -2.30 -5.56 13.39
N GLU A 146 -1.78 -5.74 14.60
CA GLU A 146 -2.44 -5.24 15.83
C GLU A 146 -2.59 -3.72 15.89
N LYS A 147 -1.61 -2.98 15.37
CA LYS A 147 -1.64 -1.50 15.37
C LYS A 147 -2.34 -0.93 14.14
N GLY A 148 -2.69 -1.76 13.17
CA GLY A 148 -3.18 -1.31 11.87
C GLY A 148 -2.17 -0.46 11.10
N TYR A 149 -2.67 0.24 10.09
CA TYR A 149 -1.93 1.28 9.37
C TYR A 149 -2.86 2.47 9.06
N CYS A 150 -2.28 3.65 8.87
CA CYS A 150 -2.97 4.84 8.43
C CYS A 150 -2.83 4.98 6.92
N LEU A 151 -3.96 4.94 6.21
CA LEU A 151 -4.05 5.36 4.82
C LEU A 151 -4.28 6.87 4.78
N THR A 152 -3.43 7.59 4.06
CA THR A 152 -3.61 9.02 3.78
C THR A 152 -3.53 9.29 2.30
N PHE A 153 -4.26 10.30 1.84
CA PHE A 153 -4.11 10.85 0.49
C PHE A 153 -4.72 12.25 0.46
N TRP A 154 -4.31 13.05 -0.50
CA TRP A 154 -4.89 14.35 -0.78
C TRP A 154 -5.94 14.22 -1.87
N TYR A 155 -7.02 14.99 -1.77
CA TYR A 155 -8.07 15.04 -2.78
C TYR A 155 -8.49 16.48 -3.06
N HIS A 156 -9.01 16.71 -4.26
CA HIS A 156 -9.60 17.98 -4.67
C HIS A 156 -10.93 17.69 -5.36
N MET A 157 -12.00 18.33 -4.88
CA MET A 157 -13.39 18.07 -5.27
C MET A 157 -14.10 19.39 -5.48
N PHE A 158 -13.91 20.00 -6.66
CA PHE A 158 -14.40 21.33 -6.98
C PHE A 158 -15.23 21.36 -8.26
N GLY A 159 -16.37 22.03 -8.20
CA GLY A 159 -17.30 22.19 -9.33
C GLY A 159 -18.78 22.18 -8.91
N ALA A 160 -19.66 22.54 -9.83
CA ALA A 160 -21.11 22.63 -9.58
C ALA A 160 -21.78 21.26 -9.42
N THR A 161 -21.26 20.22 -10.09
CA THR A 161 -21.87 18.88 -10.12
C THR A 161 -20.88 17.79 -9.74
N VAL A 162 -20.04 18.07 -8.73
CA VAL A 162 -19.11 17.09 -8.18
C VAL A 162 -19.88 15.87 -7.67
N GLY A 163 -19.41 14.67 -8.01
CA GLY A 163 -19.99 13.43 -7.56
C GLY A 163 -19.46 13.01 -6.19
N SER A 164 -18.89 11.81 -6.10
CA SER A 164 -18.45 11.24 -4.82
C SER A 164 -17.10 10.54 -4.92
N LEU A 165 -16.33 10.57 -3.83
CA LEU A 165 -15.10 9.81 -3.64
C LEU A 165 -15.25 8.93 -2.38
N ARG A 166 -14.90 7.65 -2.47
CA ARG A 166 -15.03 6.69 -1.35
C ARG A 166 -13.87 5.71 -1.27
N ILE A 167 -13.63 5.22 -0.06
CA ILE A 167 -12.67 4.14 0.21
C ILE A 167 -13.46 2.83 0.43
N LEU A 168 -13.25 1.85 -0.44
CA LEU A 168 -13.89 0.53 -0.38
C LEU A 168 -12.92 -0.50 0.24
N LEU A 169 -12.97 -0.64 1.58
CA LEU A 169 -12.21 -1.63 2.37
C LEU A 169 -13.17 -2.36 3.32
N GLN A 170 -13.83 -1.52 4.10
CA GLN A 170 -15.18 -1.52 4.65
C GLN A 170 -15.68 -0.11 4.28
N THR A 171 -16.97 0.23 4.30
CA THR A 171 -17.35 1.65 4.04
C THR A 171 -16.89 2.52 5.22
N VAL A 172 -15.62 2.91 5.22
CA VAL A 172 -14.95 3.63 6.34
C VAL A 172 -15.01 5.13 6.12
N TRP A 173 -15.02 5.57 4.86
CA TRP A 173 -15.02 6.99 4.50
C TRP A 173 -15.67 7.23 3.14
N GLN A 174 -16.44 8.32 3.05
CA GLN A 174 -17.08 8.81 1.84
C GLN A 174 -17.20 10.33 1.92
N GLN A 175 -16.96 11.02 0.81
CA GLN A 175 -17.31 12.42 0.62
C GLN A 175 -18.07 12.60 -0.69
N SER A 176 -18.96 13.60 -0.71
CA SER A 176 -19.82 13.89 -1.84
C SER A 176 -19.98 15.40 -2.02
N GLY A 177 -20.15 15.83 -3.27
CA GLY A 177 -20.39 17.23 -3.62
C GLY A 177 -19.15 18.11 -3.55
N ASN A 178 -19.33 19.41 -3.78
CA ASN A 178 -18.27 20.40 -3.79
C ASN A 178 -17.66 20.58 -2.39
N GLN A 179 -16.33 20.53 -2.31
CA GLN A 179 -15.56 20.67 -1.07
C GLN A 179 -14.71 21.95 -1.04
N GLY A 180 -14.86 22.82 -2.04
CA GLY A 180 -14.07 24.03 -2.21
C GLY A 180 -12.90 23.83 -3.18
N ASP A 181 -12.28 24.94 -3.58
CA ASP A 181 -11.12 24.96 -4.48
C ASP A 181 -9.81 24.83 -3.69
N GLU A 182 -9.68 23.76 -2.92
CA GLU A 182 -8.48 23.46 -2.12
C GLU A 182 -8.23 21.95 -2.09
N TRP A 183 -6.94 21.57 -1.99
CA TRP A 183 -6.55 20.20 -1.69
C TRP A 183 -6.82 19.90 -0.21
N LEU A 184 -7.51 18.79 0.07
CA LEU A 184 -7.89 18.36 1.41
C LEU A 184 -7.29 16.99 1.72
N LEU A 185 -6.87 16.78 2.98
CA LEU A 185 -6.26 15.54 3.44
C LEU A 185 -7.31 14.56 3.96
N VAL A 186 -7.25 13.31 3.49
CA VAL A 186 -7.94 12.16 4.11
C VAL A 186 -6.98 11.40 4.99
N GLN A 187 -7.49 10.93 6.14
CA GLN A 187 -6.81 9.96 6.99
C GLN A 187 -7.80 8.87 7.38
N SER A 188 -7.45 7.60 7.15
CA SER A 188 -8.27 6.44 7.47
C SER A 188 -7.43 5.37 8.18
N HIS A 189 -7.78 5.05 9.42
CA HIS A 189 -7.10 4.00 10.18
C HIS A 189 -7.66 2.62 9.79
N VAL A 190 -6.82 1.79 9.19
CA VAL A 190 -7.18 0.46 8.72
C VAL A 190 -6.69 -0.60 9.70
N THR A 191 -7.61 -1.42 10.21
CA THR A 191 -7.36 -2.45 11.23
C THR A 191 -7.75 -3.86 10.77
N LEU A 192 -7.96 -4.06 9.46
CA LEU A 192 -8.39 -5.32 8.87
C LEU A 192 -7.37 -6.45 9.11
N GLN A 193 -7.80 -7.53 9.77
CA GLN A 193 -6.96 -8.69 10.10
C GLN A 193 -6.95 -9.79 9.03
N LYS A 194 -7.43 -9.49 7.83
CA LYS A 194 -7.42 -10.38 6.66
C LYS A 194 -6.67 -9.72 5.52
N VAL A 195 -6.22 -10.51 4.55
CA VAL A 195 -5.75 -9.97 3.26
C VAL A 195 -6.88 -9.13 2.65
N HIS A 196 -6.55 -7.93 2.20
CA HIS A 196 -7.50 -6.94 1.71
C HIS A 196 -6.86 -6.08 0.61
N GLN A 197 -7.64 -5.21 0.00
CA GLN A 197 -7.19 -4.31 -1.05
C GLN A 197 -7.80 -2.94 -0.79
N VAL A 198 -7.00 -1.87 -0.85
CA VAL A 198 -7.53 -0.50 -0.81
C VAL A 198 -8.04 -0.19 -2.20
N ILE A 199 -9.31 0.23 -2.28
CA ILE A 199 -9.92 0.68 -3.52
C ILE A 199 -10.42 2.10 -3.29
N LEU A 200 -9.89 3.05 -4.04
CA LEU A 200 -10.37 4.43 -4.12
C LEU A 200 -11.31 4.51 -5.31
N GLU A 201 -12.58 4.79 -5.06
CA GLU A 201 -13.60 4.87 -6.11
C GLU A 201 -14.17 6.28 -6.20
N ALA A 202 -14.09 6.86 -7.38
CA ALA A 202 -14.70 8.14 -7.71
C ALA A 202 -15.89 7.92 -8.65
N ALA A 203 -16.95 8.72 -8.49
CA ALA A 203 -18.14 8.68 -9.32
C ALA A 203 -18.48 10.08 -9.85
N VAL A 204 -18.90 10.17 -11.10
CA VAL A 204 -19.29 11.43 -11.76
C VAL A 204 -20.66 11.91 -11.26
N GLY A 205 -20.75 13.17 -10.83
CA GLY A 205 -22.01 13.78 -10.37
C GLY A 205 -22.80 14.52 -11.46
N GLY A 206 -22.12 14.94 -12.53
CA GLY A 206 -22.61 15.69 -13.68
C GLY A 206 -21.42 16.22 -14.50
N GLU A 207 -21.64 17.14 -15.44
CA GLU A 207 -20.61 17.55 -16.42
C GLU A 207 -19.57 18.57 -15.93
N ALA A 208 -19.75 19.13 -14.72
CA ALA A 208 -18.91 20.20 -14.16
C ALA A 208 -18.51 19.89 -12.71
N GLY A 209 -17.75 18.81 -12.50
CA GLY A 209 -17.31 18.40 -11.16
C GLY A 209 -16.23 17.33 -11.17
N ASP A 210 -15.04 17.71 -11.62
CA ASP A 210 -13.86 16.84 -11.63
C ASP A 210 -13.44 16.48 -10.19
N ILE A 211 -12.90 15.27 -10.03
CA ILE A 211 -12.39 14.75 -8.75
C ILE A 211 -10.95 14.33 -8.96
N ALA A 212 -10.03 14.91 -8.19
CA ALA A 212 -8.61 14.61 -8.26
C ALA A 212 -8.10 14.02 -6.94
N ILE A 213 -7.07 13.19 -7.03
CA ILE A 213 -6.32 12.67 -5.88
C ILE A 213 -4.81 12.77 -6.13
N ASP A 214 -4.08 12.90 -5.03
CA ASP A 214 -2.62 13.01 -5.03
C ASP A 214 -2.03 12.46 -3.72
N ASP A 215 -0.73 12.20 -3.71
CA ASP A 215 0.07 11.92 -2.51
C ASP A 215 -0.51 10.83 -1.59
N ILE A 216 -0.72 9.63 -2.14
CA ILE A 216 -1.14 8.48 -1.35
C ILE A 216 0.02 8.02 -0.47
N SER A 217 -0.26 7.73 0.81
CA SER A 217 0.69 7.09 1.71
C SER A 217 0.05 6.09 2.67
N LEU A 218 0.76 4.99 2.95
CA LEU A 218 0.38 3.98 3.93
C LEU A 218 1.44 3.90 5.04
N ILE A 219 1.08 4.37 6.23
CA ILE A 219 2.00 4.49 7.36
C ILE A 219 1.63 3.47 8.42
N SER A 220 2.60 2.69 8.92
CA SER A 220 2.34 1.71 9.99
C SER A 220 1.84 2.38 11.27
N GLY A 221 0.80 1.81 11.88
CA GLY A 221 0.19 2.31 13.11
C GLY A 221 -1.08 3.14 12.89
N SER A 222 -1.57 3.75 13.98
CA SER A 222 -2.76 4.61 13.95
C SER A 222 -2.51 5.91 13.18
N CYS A 223 -3.58 6.49 12.63
CA CYS A 223 -3.50 7.84 12.10
C CYS A 223 -3.17 8.81 13.24
N LEU A 224 -2.10 9.59 13.06
CA LEU A 224 -1.85 10.73 13.93
C LEU A 224 -2.96 11.75 13.70
N LEU A 225 -3.50 12.32 14.79
CA LEU A 225 -4.44 13.43 14.71
C LEU A 225 -3.72 14.60 14.02
N LYS A 226 -3.99 14.81 12.72
CA LYS A 226 -3.63 15.93 11.85
C LYS A 226 -2.15 16.41 11.93
N PRO A 227 -1.33 16.35 10.86
CA PRO A 227 -0.10 17.14 10.85
C PRO A 227 -0.46 18.63 10.99
N PRO A 228 0.27 19.44 11.79
CA PRO A 228 0.02 20.87 11.84
C PRO A 228 0.11 21.41 10.40
N SER A 229 -0.93 22.14 9.99
CA SER A 229 -0.92 22.90 8.74
C SER A 229 0.38 23.71 8.66
N PRO A 230 1.02 23.86 7.48
CA PRO A 230 2.16 24.74 7.31
C PRO A 230 1.69 26.21 7.36
N GLY A 231 1.31 26.65 8.56
CA GLY A 231 0.95 28.02 8.88
C GLY A 231 1.93 28.53 9.93
N LEU A 232 2.78 29.46 9.50
CA LEU A 232 3.74 30.22 10.30
C LEU A 232 4.56 29.42 11.32
N ILE A 233 5.81 29.12 10.97
CA ILE A 233 6.87 28.98 11.98
C ILE A 233 7.04 30.37 12.62
N GLY A 234 6.20 30.66 13.61
CA GLY A 234 6.49 31.67 14.60
C GLY A 234 7.71 31.21 15.37
N LEU A 235 8.79 31.99 15.26
CA LEU A 235 9.98 31.90 16.10
C LEU A 235 9.55 31.84 17.57
N LEU A 236 9.55 30.64 18.15
CA LEU A 236 9.71 30.50 19.59
C LEU A 236 11.05 29.82 19.81
N ALA A 237 12.02 30.67 20.12
CA ALA A 237 13.28 30.28 20.71
C ALA A 237 12.99 29.43 21.95
N PHE A 238 13.37 28.16 21.91
CA PHE A 238 13.52 27.36 23.12
C PHE A 238 14.99 27.35 23.51
N SER A 239 15.21 27.94 24.67
CA SER A 239 16.46 28.09 25.42
C SER A 239 17.17 26.74 25.61
N TRP A 240 18.46 26.71 25.29
CA TRP A 240 19.37 25.65 25.72
C TRP A 240 19.85 25.95 27.15
N SER A 241 19.27 25.29 28.15
CA SER A 241 19.88 25.16 29.49
C SER A 241 19.13 24.12 30.33
N GLU A 242 19.89 23.18 30.92
CA GLU A 242 19.48 22.14 31.88
C GLU A 242 18.67 20.98 31.24
N ILE A 243 19.05 19.70 31.25
CA ILE A 243 19.55 18.87 32.35
C ILE A 243 20.38 17.69 31.79
N CYS A 244 21.61 17.55 32.28
CA CYS A 244 22.33 16.27 32.30
C CYS A 244 22.03 15.53 33.62
N ILE A 245 22.40 14.24 33.63
CA ILE A 245 22.75 13.36 34.76
C ILE A 245 21.63 12.40 35.27
N ILE A 246 22.07 11.14 35.40
CA ILE A 246 21.58 9.99 36.19
C ILE A 246 20.87 8.89 35.36
N ILE A 247 21.63 8.00 34.68
CA ILE A 247 22.30 6.74 35.15
C ILE A 247 21.37 5.54 34.90
N ALA A 248 21.63 4.69 33.89
CA ALA A 248 22.52 3.51 33.89
C ALA A 248 22.00 2.40 34.82
N LEU A 249 21.74 1.18 34.36
CA LEU A 249 22.70 0.11 34.04
C LEU A 249 21.88 -1.15 33.66
N MET A 250 22.58 -2.20 33.20
CA MET A 250 22.18 -3.64 33.20
C MET A 250 21.41 -4.10 31.95
N TYR A 251 21.92 -4.92 31.02
CA TYR A 251 23.17 -5.68 30.88
C TYR A 251 23.40 -5.97 29.38
N LEU A 252 24.63 -5.75 28.91
CA LEU A 252 25.23 -6.44 27.77
C LEU A 252 26.20 -7.46 28.36
N LEU A 253 25.89 -8.75 28.22
CA LEU A 253 26.83 -9.86 28.05
C LEU A 253 26.15 -10.89 27.15
#